data_AF-A0A2N1Y5P4-F1
#
_entry.id   AF-A0A2N1Y5P4-F1
#
_cell.length_a   1.000
_cell.length_b   1.000
_cell.length_c   1.000
_cell.angle_alpha   90.00
_cell.angle_beta   90.00
_cell.angle_gamma   90.00
#
_symmetry.space_group_name_H-M   'P 1'
#
loop_
_entity.id
_entity.type
_entity.pdbx_description
1 polymer ?
#
loop_
_entity_poly.entity_id
_entity_poly.type
_entity_poly.pdbx_seq_one_letter_code
_entity_poly.pdbx_strand_id
1 'polypeptide(L)'
;MTSTIQAGYRVARALCLLALLTLGVEFAQASAPSAAEQARWQRQAQAVTITRDDWGIAHIHGSSDADAVFGMIYAQAEDDFNRVENNYLLALGRMAEAEGESAIWLDLRQKLFIEPRELQKLYAQSPAWLQALMNAWADGLNYYLASHPEVQPRVITRFEPWMA
;
A
#
# COMPACT_ATOMS: atom_id res chain seq x y z
N MET A 1 21.70 -45.04 -35.05
CA MET A 1 22.36 -44.14 -34.09
C MET A 1 21.70 -42.75 -33.97
N THR A 2 20.58 -42.45 -34.63
CA THR A 2 19.90 -41.14 -34.60
C THR A 2 18.71 -41.06 -33.62
N SER A 3 18.11 -42.20 -33.24
CA SER A 3 16.91 -42.25 -32.38
C SER A 3 17.18 -41.92 -30.90
N THR A 4 18.34 -42.36 -30.36
CA THR A 4 18.71 -42.14 -28.95
C THR A 4 18.98 -40.65 -28.63
N ILE A 5 19.40 -39.88 -29.64
CA ILE A 5 19.76 -38.47 -29.50
C ILE A 5 18.49 -37.59 -29.39
N GLN A 6 17.44 -37.88 -30.15
CA GLN A 6 16.17 -37.12 -30.10
C GLN A 6 15.40 -37.30 -28.78
N ALA A 7 15.51 -38.46 -28.12
CA ALA A 7 14.88 -38.72 -26.83
C ALA A 7 15.47 -37.85 -25.71
N GLY A 8 16.80 -37.66 -25.71
CA GLY A 8 17.51 -36.82 -24.73
C GLY A 8 17.08 -35.35 -24.78
N TYR A 9 16.88 -34.79 -25.97
CA TYR A 9 16.42 -33.40 -26.14
C TYR A 9 14.98 -33.16 -25.69
N ARG A 10 14.11 -34.18 -25.76
CA ARG A 10 12.71 -34.09 -25.29
C ARG A 10 12.63 -34.13 -23.77
N VAL A 11 13.44 -34.97 -23.13
CA VAL A 11 13.54 -35.06 -21.67
C VAL A 11 14.20 -33.81 -21.09
N ALA A 12 15.27 -33.29 -21.71
CA ALA A 12 15.92 -32.05 -21.30
C ALA A 12 15.01 -30.82 -21.46
N ARG A 13 14.20 -30.73 -22.54
CA ARG A 13 13.21 -29.66 -22.71
C ARG A 13 12.05 -29.76 -21.71
N ALA A 14 11.56 -30.97 -21.42
CA ALA A 14 10.51 -31.18 -20.43
C ALA A 14 10.99 -30.86 -19.00
N LEU A 15 12.23 -31.22 -18.67
CA LEU A 15 12.87 -30.88 -17.39
C LEU A 15 13.16 -29.38 -17.26
N CYS A 16 13.60 -28.70 -18.32
CA CYS A 16 13.75 -27.24 -18.31
C CYS A 16 12.40 -26.51 -18.18
N LEU A 17 11.33 -27.00 -18.81
CA LEU A 17 9.99 -26.42 -18.69
C LEU A 17 9.40 -26.66 -17.28
N LEU A 18 9.62 -27.83 -16.67
CA LEU A 18 9.24 -28.07 -15.27
C LEU A 18 10.08 -27.22 -14.29
N ALA A 19 11.38 -27.07 -14.52
CA ALA A 19 12.25 -26.25 -13.69
C ALA A 19 11.91 -24.74 -13.78
N LEU A 20 11.48 -24.27 -14.96
CA LEU A 20 10.97 -22.90 -15.16
C LEU A 20 9.58 -22.69 -14.52
N LEU A 21 8.77 -23.74 -14.36
CA LEU A 21 7.48 -23.68 -13.65
C LEU A 21 7.66 -23.67 -12.11
N THR A 22 8.73 -24.22 -11.57
CA THR A 22 9.02 -24.19 -10.11
C THR A 22 9.78 -22.96 -9.63
N LEU A 23 10.37 -22.18 -10.56
CA LEU A 23 11.04 -20.90 -10.26
C LEU A 23 10.11 -19.70 -10.38
N GLY A 24 8.88 -19.91 -10.81
CA GLY A 24 7.88 -18.88 -10.97
C GLY A 24 7.06 -18.72 -9.69
N VAL A 25 7.05 -17.48 -9.20
CA VAL A 25 6.04 -16.92 -8.30
C VAL A 25 6.34 -17.07 -6.80
N GLU A 26 7.40 -16.41 -6.35
CA GLU A 26 7.32 -15.73 -5.05
C GLU A 26 6.41 -14.50 -5.25
N PHE A 27 5.08 -14.70 -5.16
CA PHE A 27 4.22 -13.55 -4.87
C PHE A 27 4.69 -13.04 -3.51
N ALA A 28 5.30 -11.85 -3.50
CA ALA A 28 5.41 -11.06 -2.29
C ALA A 28 3.97 -10.71 -1.86
N GLN A 29 3.30 -11.65 -1.21
CA GLN A 29 2.05 -11.35 -0.53
C GLN A 29 2.40 -10.32 0.52
N ALA A 30 1.79 -9.14 0.40
CA ALA A 30 1.80 -8.17 1.48
C ALA A 30 1.41 -8.92 2.77
N SER A 31 2.29 -8.87 3.76
CA SER A 31 2.06 -9.56 5.02
C SER A 31 0.75 -9.07 5.62
N ALA A 32 -0.15 -10.01 5.90
CA ALA A 32 -1.40 -9.70 6.58
C ALA A 32 -1.09 -8.97 7.90
N PRO A 33 -1.91 -7.98 8.29
CA PRO A 33 -1.63 -7.22 9.50
C PRO A 33 -1.63 -8.12 10.72
N SER A 34 -0.62 -7.97 11.56
CA SER A 34 -0.51 -8.74 12.80
C SER A 34 -1.66 -8.41 13.76
N ALA A 35 -1.98 -9.34 14.66
CA ALA A 35 -3.00 -9.10 15.69
C ALA A 35 -2.68 -7.87 16.55
N ALA A 36 -1.39 -7.59 16.79
CA ALA A 36 -0.94 -6.41 17.53
C ALA A 36 -1.22 -5.10 16.78
N GLU A 37 -1.02 -5.08 15.47
CA GLU A 37 -1.34 -3.91 14.64
C GLU A 37 -2.84 -3.67 14.60
N GLN A 38 -3.64 -4.71 14.36
CA GLN A 38 -5.10 -4.60 14.36
C GLN A 38 -5.63 -4.08 15.70
N ALA A 39 -5.11 -4.60 16.83
CA ALA A 39 -5.48 -4.14 18.16
C ALA A 39 -5.03 -2.69 18.43
N ARG A 40 -3.90 -2.25 17.87
CA ARG A 40 -3.46 -0.84 17.94
C ARG A 40 -4.43 0.06 17.19
N TRP A 41 -4.76 -0.28 15.95
CA TRP A 41 -5.69 0.51 15.13
C TRP A 41 -7.08 0.61 15.75
N GLN A 42 -7.60 -0.50 16.28
CA GLN A 42 -8.89 -0.51 16.97
C GLN A 42 -8.90 0.41 18.20
N ARG A 43 -7.83 0.41 19.00
CA ARG A 43 -7.70 1.32 20.14
C ARG A 43 -7.65 2.79 19.71
N GLN A 44 -6.92 3.09 18.63
CA GLN A 44 -6.82 4.45 18.11
C GLN A 44 -8.15 4.92 17.53
N ALA A 45 -8.86 4.06 16.79
CA ALA A 45 -10.20 4.35 16.29
C ALA A 45 -11.20 4.64 17.42
N GLN A 46 -11.11 3.92 18.55
CA GLN A 46 -11.94 4.18 19.75
C GLN A 46 -11.63 5.52 20.43
N ALA A 47 -10.44 6.08 20.24
CA ALA A 47 -10.04 7.39 20.78
C ALA A 47 -10.45 8.57 19.88
N VAL A 48 -11.04 8.28 18.71
CA VAL A 48 -11.47 9.27 17.71
C VAL A 48 -12.98 9.34 17.65
N THR A 49 -13.52 10.55 17.63
CA THR A 49 -14.92 10.82 17.30
C THR A 49 -15.00 11.54 15.98
N ILE A 50 -15.71 10.97 15.01
CA ILE A 50 -16.01 11.59 13.72
C ILE A 50 -17.50 11.90 13.69
N THR A 51 -17.83 13.17 13.53
CA THR A 51 -19.21 13.64 13.31
C THR A 51 -19.28 14.29 11.94
N ARG A 52 -20.40 14.12 11.23
CA ARG A 52 -20.62 14.77 9.93
C ARG A 52 -21.76 15.76 10.04
N ASP A 53 -21.57 16.93 9.45
CA ASP A 53 -22.61 17.95 9.37
C ASP A 53 -23.65 17.62 8.28
N ASP A 54 -24.60 18.53 8.06
CA ASP A 54 -25.67 18.38 7.06
C ASP A 54 -25.15 18.28 5.61
N TRP A 55 -23.89 18.66 5.36
CA TRP A 55 -23.22 18.60 4.06
C TRP A 55 -22.26 17.42 3.93
N GLY A 56 -22.19 16.56 4.96
CA GLY A 56 -21.28 15.42 5.02
C GLY A 56 -19.84 15.78 5.40
N ILE A 57 -19.55 17.04 5.78
CA ILE A 57 -18.21 17.47 6.17
C ILE A 57 -17.85 16.82 7.50
N ALA A 58 -16.73 16.09 7.51
CA ALA A 58 -16.23 15.42 8.71
C ALA A 58 -15.59 16.40 9.69
N HIS A 59 -16.13 16.47 10.89
CA HIS A 59 -15.53 17.09 12.08
C HIS A 59 -14.89 15.99 12.94
N ILE A 60 -13.56 15.94 12.92
CA ILE A 60 -12.76 14.94 13.63
C ILE A 60 -12.27 15.49 14.96
N HIS A 61 -12.50 14.73 16.03
CA HIS A 61 -11.97 15.01 17.37
C HIS A 61 -11.17 13.80 17.85
N GLY A 62 -9.90 14.04 18.20
CA GLY A 62 -9.01 13.05 18.80
C GLY A 62 -8.47 13.55 20.15
N SER A 63 -8.01 12.63 21.00
CA SER A 63 -7.39 12.99 22.30
C SER A 63 -5.94 13.47 22.14
N SER A 64 -5.34 13.26 20.97
CA SER A 64 -4.01 13.70 20.57
C SER A 64 -3.99 14.09 19.08
N ASP A 65 -2.94 14.78 18.64
CA ASP A 65 -2.73 15.12 17.23
C ASP A 65 -2.67 13.86 16.35
N ALA A 66 -2.08 12.77 16.85
CA ALA A 66 -2.02 11.49 16.16
C ALA A 66 -3.44 10.90 15.98
N ASP A 67 -4.30 10.97 16.99
CA ASP A 67 -5.69 10.51 16.89
C ASP A 67 -6.46 11.36 15.87
N ALA A 68 -6.27 12.68 15.88
CA ALA A 68 -6.90 13.57 14.91
C ALA A 68 -6.46 13.27 13.47
N VAL A 69 -5.16 13.04 13.24
CA VAL A 69 -4.62 12.66 11.92
C VAL A 69 -5.16 11.31 11.46
N PHE A 70 -5.21 10.30 12.35
CA PHE A 70 -5.81 8.99 12.07
C PHE A 70 -7.27 9.15 11.61
N GLY A 71 -8.07 9.89 12.37
CA GLY A 71 -9.48 10.12 12.05
C GLY A 71 -9.68 10.89 10.75
N MET A 72 -8.84 11.89 10.51
CA MET A 72 -8.89 12.72 9.30
C MET A 72 -8.68 11.90 8.03
N ILE A 73 -7.62 11.10 7.98
CA ILE A 73 -7.33 10.31 6.78
C ILE A 73 -8.31 9.14 6.61
N TYR A 74 -8.78 8.55 7.72
CA TYR A 74 -9.84 7.55 7.70
C TYR A 74 -11.14 8.11 7.10
N ALA A 75 -11.58 9.31 7.53
CA ALA A 75 -12.77 9.97 6.96
C ALA A 75 -12.61 10.28 5.46
N GLN A 76 -11.41 10.71 5.03
CA GLN A 76 -11.14 10.92 3.60
C GLN A 76 -11.20 9.62 2.79
N ALA A 77 -10.76 8.51 3.38
CA ALA A 77 -10.85 7.20 2.74
C ALA A 77 -12.31 6.71 2.62
N GLU A 78 -13.13 6.95 3.65
CA GLU A 78 -14.59 6.69 3.59
C GLU A 78 -15.26 7.49 2.47
N ASP A 79 -14.82 8.73 2.24
CA ASP A 79 -15.41 9.59 1.21
C ASP A 79 -15.00 9.15 -0.20
N ASP A 80 -13.71 8.87 -0.42
CA ASP A 80 -13.17 8.54 -1.75
C ASP A 80 -11.78 7.89 -1.67
N PHE A 81 -11.75 6.62 -1.26
CA PHE A 81 -10.51 5.84 -1.23
C PHE A 81 -9.79 5.80 -2.60
N ASN A 82 -10.54 5.72 -3.71
CA ASN A 82 -9.94 5.66 -5.03
C ASN A 82 -9.11 6.91 -5.34
N ARG A 83 -9.58 8.10 -4.93
CA ARG A 83 -8.80 9.33 -5.07
C ARG A 83 -7.59 9.38 -4.12
N VAL A 84 -7.73 8.86 -2.89
CA VAL A 84 -6.59 8.70 -1.98
C VAL A 84 -5.52 7.83 -2.64
N GLU A 85 -5.87 6.62 -3.09
CA GLU A 85 -4.92 5.71 -3.74
C GLU A 85 -4.31 6.32 -5.00
N ASN A 86 -5.12 6.99 -5.85
CA ASN A 86 -4.62 7.69 -7.04
C ASN A 86 -3.54 8.72 -6.71
N ASN A 87 -3.70 9.48 -5.63
CA ASN A 87 -2.69 10.45 -5.21
C ASN A 87 -1.37 9.77 -4.84
N TYR A 88 -1.42 8.62 -4.16
CA TYR A 88 -0.23 7.84 -3.85
C TYR A 88 0.44 7.28 -5.10
N LEU A 89 -0.34 6.69 -6.02
CA LEU A 89 0.21 6.14 -7.25
C LEU A 89 0.86 7.23 -8.11
N LEU A 90 0.24 8.40 -8.18
CA LEU A 90 0.82 9.55 -8.86
C LEU A 90 2.12 10.01 -8.18
N ALA A 91 2.10 10.20 -6.86
CA ALA A 91 3.22 10.72 -6.10
C ALA A 91 4.43 9.76 -6.04
N LEU A 92 4.19 8.46 -6.09
CA LEU A 92 5.23 7.42 -6.05
C LEU A 92 5.63 6.93 -7.46
N GLY A 93 5.02 7.44 -8.52
CA GLY A 93 5.28 7.01 -9.89
C GLY A 93 4.92 5.54 -10.13
N ARG A 94 3.73 5.15 -9.68
CA ARG A 94 3.16 3.80 -9.77
C ARG A 94 1.81 3.78 -10.50
N MET A 95 1.46 4.84 -11.22
CA MET A 95 0.17 4.95 -11.91
C MET A 95 0.02 3.92 -13.03
N ALA A 96 1.11 3.52 -13.69
CA ALA A 96 1.08 2.49 -14.72
C ALA A 96 0.70 1.10 -14.18
N GLU A 97 0.83 0.86 -12.87
CA GLU A 97 0.35 -0.39 -12.25
C GLU A 97 -1.18 -0.47 -12.25
N ALA A 98 -1.88 0.67 -12.26
CA ALA A 98 -3.35 0.74 -12.30
C ALA A 98 -3.90 1.04 -13.71
N GLU A 99 -3.26 1.96 -14.45
CA GLU A 99 -3.77 2.50 -15.72
C GLU A 99 -3.05 1.92 -16.97
N GLY A 100 -2.05 1.07 -16.76
CA GLY A 100 -1.28 0.43 -17.81
C GLY A 100 -0.28 1.36 -18.52
N GLU A 101 0.12 0.96 -19.73
CA GLU A 101 1.27 1.52 -20.47
C GLU A 101 1.17 3.04 -20.71
N SER A 102 -0.05 3.58 -20.81
CA SER A 102 -0.30 5.01 -21.06
C SER A 102 0.29 5.92 -19.97
N ALA A 103 0.49 5.42 -18.74
CA ALA A 103 1.00 6.19 -17.62
C ALA A 103 2.52 6.04 -17.39
N ILE A 104 3.25 5.26 -18.21
CA ILE A 104 4.70 5.03 -18.00
C ILE A 104 5.52 6.33 -17.99
N TRP A 105 5.22 7.28 -18.89
CA TRP A 105 5.94 8.55 -18.94
C TRP A 105 5.64 9.47 -17.75
N LEU A 106 4.45 9.34 -17.17
CA LEU A 106 4.08 10.03 -15.94
C LEU A 106 4.88 9.46 -14.77
N ASP A 107 4.93 8.13 -14.65
CA ASP A 107 5.68 7.43 -13.62
C ASP A 107 7.19 7.69 -13.72
N LEU A 108 7.75 7.66 -14.93
CA LEU A 108 9.16 7.96 -15.16
C LEU A 108 9.49 9.37 -14.68
N ARG A 109 8.67 10.36 -15.02
CA ARG A 109 8.89 11.74 -14.57
C ARG A 109 8.92 11.82 -13.05
N GLN A 110 8.00 11.15 -12.37
CA GLN A 110 7.96 11.18 -10.90
C GLN A 110 9.19 10.51 -10.28
N LYS A 111 9.61 9.36 -10.81
CA LYS A 111 10.79 8.62 -10.36
C LYS A 111 12.12 9.34 -10.59
N LEU A 112 12.16 10.40 -11.41
CA LEU A 112 13.33 11.28 -11.50
C LEU A 112 13.54 12.12 -10.23
N PHE A 113 12.49 12.33 -9.43
CA PHE A 113 12.53 13.20 -8.24
C PHE A 113 12.29 12.43 -6.93
N ILE A 114 11.55 11.32 -6.98
CA ILE A 114 11.15 10.56 -5.78
C ILE A 114 11.87 9.23 -5.73
N GLU A 115 12.64 9.02 -4.66
CA GLU A 115 13.33 7.77 -4.34
C GLU A 115 12.78 7.22 -3.01
N PRO A 116 12.01 6.12 -3.00
CA PRO A 116 11.40 5.54 -1.80
C PRO A 116 12.40 5.26 -0.67
N ARG A 117 13.65 4.88 -1.01
CA ARG A 117 14.68 4.64 0.02
C ARG A 117 15.06 5.92 0.77
N GLU A 118 15.12 7.05 0.07
CA GLU A 118 15.37 8.33 0.74
C GLU A 118 14.16 8.77 1.56
N LEU A 119 12.92 8.51 1.13
CA LEU A 119 11.72 8.77 1.94
C LEU A 119 11.73 7.96 3.25
N GLN A 120 12.06 6.67 3.19
CA GLN A 120 12.19 5.81 4.37
C GLN A 120 13.28 6.33 5.34
N LYS A 121 14.40 6.80 4.79
CA LYS A 121 15.49 7.40 5.58
C LYS A 121 15.05 8.73 6.22
N LEU A 122 14.33 9.58 5.50
CA LEU A 122 13.77 10.83 6.03
C LEU A 122 12.76 10.55 7.16
N TYR A 123 11.90 9.55 7.01
CA TYR A 123 11.03 9.08 8.08
C TYR A 123 11.84 8.65 9.31
N ALA A 124 12.86 7.80 9.13
CA ALA A 124 13.70 7.33 10.24
C ALA A 124 14.46 8.46 10.95
N GLN A 125 14.79 9.54 10.23
CA GLN A 125 15.46 10.73 10.76
C GLN A 125 14.50 11.77 11.34
N SER A 126 13.20 11.62 11.11
CA SER A 126 12.19 12.58 11.56
C SER A 126 12.08 12.59 13.09
N PRO A 127 11.76 13.74 13.71
CA PRO A 127 11.47 13.79 15.14
C PRO A 127 10.35 12.83 15.54
N ALA A 128 10.38 12.32 16.76
CA ALA A 128 9.42 11.33 17.25
C ALA A 128 7.95 11.81 17.14
N TRP A 129 7.70 13.10 17.36
CA TRP A 129 6.36 13.67 17.21
C TRP A 129 5.84 13.57 15.77
N LEU A 130 6.72 13.79 14.78
CA LEU A 130 6.35 13.71 13.36
C LEU A 130 6.14 12.26 12.94
N GLN A 131 7.03 11.36 13.36
CA GLN A 131 6.84 9.93 13.14
C GLN A 131 5.51 9.44 13.71
N ALA A 132 5.07 9.95 14.87
CA ALA A 132 3.77 9.60 15.45
C ALA A 132 2.59 9.99 14.54
N LEU A 133 2.64 11.16 13.89
CA LEU A 133 1.62 11.59 12.94
C LEU A 133 1.64 10.74 11.66
N MET A 134 2.82 10.44 11.13
CA MET A 134 3.01 9.61 9.94
C MET A 134 2.55 8.16 10.17
N ASN A 135 2.83 7.61 11.35
CA ASN A 135 2.33 6.31 11.79
C ASN A 135 0.80 6.31 11.87
N ALA A 136 0.21 7.33 12.50
CA ALA A 136 -1.24 7.47 12.61
C ALA A 136 -1.93 7.61 11.25
N TRP A 137 -1.30 8.32 10.31
CA TRP A 137 -1.79 8.44 8.94
C TRP A 137 -1.85 7.07 8.24
N ALA A 138 -0.74 6.33 8.25
CA ALA A 138 -0.70 4.99 7.67
C ALA A 138 -1.67 4.02 8.37
N ASP A 139 -1.76 4.10 9.69
CA ASP A 139 -2.67 3.29 10.50
C ASP A 139 -4.15 3.59 10.17
N GLY A 140 -4.53 4.85 9.93
CA GLY A 140 -5.90 5.22 9.55
C GLY A 140 -6.34 4.61 8.23
N LEU A 141 -5.46 4.65 7.21
CA LEU A 141 -5.72 4.01 5.91
C LEU A 141 -5.73 2.48 6.00
N ASN A 142 -4.80 1.90 6.75
CA ASN A 142 -4.77 0.45 6.93
C ASN A 142 -5.97 -0.06 7.74
N TYR A 143 -6.42 0.72 8.73
CA TYR A 143 -7.64 0.41 9.47
C TYR A 143 -8.86 0.47 8.56
N TYR A 144 -8.97 1.50 7.71
CA TYR A 144 -10.03 1.60 6.71
C TYR A 144 -10.09 0.36 5.81
N LEU A 145 -8.96 -0.06 5.22
CA LEU A 145 -8.90 -1.26 4.39
C LEU A 145 -9.27 -2.54 5.16
N ALA A 146 -8.91 -2.62 6.45
CA ALA A 146 -9.24 -3.76 7.28
C ALA A 146 -10.73 -3.80 7.68
N SER A 147 -11.38 -2.65 7.84
CA SER A 147 -12.80 -2.55 8.20
C SER A 147 -13.76 -2.53 7.00
N HIS A 148 -13.26 -2.31 5.78
CA HIS A 148 -14.03 -2.23 4.53
C HIS A 148 -13.56 -3.28 3.50
N PRO A 149 -13.79 -4.58 3.74
CA PRO A 149 -13.32 -5.65 2.86
C PRO A 149 -13.92 -5.63 1.44
N GLU A 150 -15.01 -4.87 1.23
CA GLU A 150 -15.61 -4.62 -0.07
C GLU A 150 -14.81 -3.65 -0.95
N VAL A 151 -13.95 -2.82 -0.33
CA VAL A 151 -13.05 -1.93 -1.06
C VAL A 151 -11.95 -2.76 -1.70
N GLN A 152 -11.74 -2.55 -3.00
CA GLN A 152 -10.69 -3.22 -3.75
C GLN A 152 -9.63 -2.20 -4.16
N PRO A 153 -8.50 -2.11 -3.43
CA PRO A 153 -7.37 -1.31 -3.88
C PRO A 153 -6.90 -1.80 -5.24
N ARG A 154 -6.57 -0.88 -6.14
CA ARG A 154 -6.03 -1.26 -7.46
C ARG A 154 -4.60 -1.78 -7.32
N VAL A 155 -3.83 -1.23 -6.38
CA VAL A 155 -2.40 -1.49 -6.26
C VAL A 155 -1.94 -1.51 -4.80
N ILE A 156 -2.35 -0.55 -3.96
CA ILE A 156 -1.79 -0.38 -2.61
C ILE A 156 -2.69 -1.09 -1.60
N THR A 157 -2.24 -2.25 -1.13
CA THR A 157 -2.94 -3.05 -0.11
C THR A 157 -2.42 -2.80 1.31
N ARG A 158 -1.33 -2.06 1.46
CA ARG A 158 -0.78 -1.63 2.75
C ARG A 158 -0.07 -0.29 2.62
N PHE A 159 -0.42 0.64 3.49
CA PHE A 159 0.23 1.94 3.62
C PHE A 159 1.30 1.86 4.71
N GLU A 160 2.45 2.46 4.44
CA GLU A 160 3.55 2.51 5.39
C GLU A 160 3.77 3.95 5.88
N PRO A 161 4.28 4.14 7.11
CA PRO A 161 4.42 5.48 7.70
C PRO A 161 5.23 6.45 6.84
N TRP A 162 6.28 5.96 6.17
CA TRP A 162 7.14 6.77 5.31
C TRP A 162 6.45 7.30 4.05
N MET A 163 5.23 6.83 3.74
CA MET A 163 4.44 7.32 2.62
C MET A 163 3.63 8.59 2.97
N ALA A 164 3.53 8.96 4.25
CA ALA A 164 2.74 10.10 4.73
C ALA A 164 3.39 11.47 4.47
#